data_AF-A0A177MYK5-F1
#
_entry.id   AF-A0A177MYK5-F1
#
_cell.length_a   1.000
_cell.length_b   1.000
_cell.length_c   1.000
_cell.angle_alpha   90.00
_cell.angle_beta   90.00
_cell.angle_gamma   90.00
#
_symmetry.space_group_name_H-M   'P 1'
#
loop_
_entity.id
_entity.type
_entity.pdbx_description
1 polymer ?
#
loop_
_entity_poly.entity_id
_entity_poly.type
_entity_poly.pdbx_seq_one_letter_code
_entity_poly.pdbx_strand_id
1 'polypeptide(L)'
;MSFLSSLKKRSTLDAAIKQVAQARNSEAGKAEQLYKGAYQGFASVISDNLMMSDALYHWGFALLHEANGKPEVEAIEIYEDAISKFSFCLLMAPNYLGAAIDGGVAFMELGRISPEGSKAGLYGLAEDFFEKANNIQKGSAAYNLACIYALRNDEPACQQALQQAREFGSLPNLDNIQGDPDMDKVKQAEWFKEFIADVQAQPEPVREKLNNAEVVVDKSSFKLKKTEDFDYYS
;
A
#
# COMPACT_ATOMS: atom_id res chain seq x y z
N MET A 1 -1.19 -24.99 20.48
CA MET A 1 -2.42 -24.62 19.75
C MET A 1 -2.92 -25.84 18.98
N SER A 2 -4.24 -26.04 18.88
CA SER A 2 -4.82 -27.17 18.16
C SER A 2 -4.95 -26.85 16.67
N PHE A 3 -4.87 -27.85 15.79
CA PHE A 3 -5.13 -27.68 14.36
C PHE A 3 -6.49 -27.02 14.09
N LEU A 4 -7.52 -27.42 14.84
CA LEU A 4 -8.87 -26.84 14.74
C LEU A 4 -8.91 -25.35 15.15
N SER A 5 -8.11 -24.93 16.13
CA SER A 5 -8.06 -23.52 16.53
C SER A 5 -7.39 -22.67 15.46
N SER A 6 -6.32 -23.17 14.84
CA SER A 6 -5.64 -22.47 13.73
C SER A 6 -6.53 -22.33 12.49
N LEU A 7 -7.28 -23.38 12.12
CA LEU A 7 -8.26 -23.30 11.02
C LEU A 7 -9.35 -22.25 11.28
N LYS A 8 -9.86 -22.19 12.52
CA LYS A 8 -10.86 -21.19 12.91
C LYS A 8 -10.29 -19.77 12.79
N LYS A 9 -9.06 -19.54 13.26
CA LYS A 9 -8.38 -18.23 13.16
C LYS A 9 -8.18 -17.79 11.71
N ARG A 10 -7.75 -18.71 10.84
CA ARG A 10 -7.66 -18.44 9.39
C ARG A 10 -8.99 -18.01 8.80
N SER A 11 -10.05 -18.79 9.07
CA SER A 11 -11.39 -18.44 8.58
C SER A 11 -11.88 -17.08 9.12
N THR A 12 -11.52 -16.71 10.35
CA THR A 12 -11.82 -15.38 10.89
C THR A 12 -11.04 -14.28 10.20
N LEU A 13 -9.76 -14.51 9.91
CA LEU A 13 -8.93 -13.56 9.14
C LEU A 13 -9.51 -13.34 7.74
N ASP A 14 -9.82 -14.42 7.02
CA ASP A 14 -10.39 -14.36 5.65
C ASP A 14 -11.73 -13.60 5.64
N ALA A 15 -12.57 -13.83 6.65
CA ALA A 15 -13.83 -13.12 6.79
C ALA A 15 -13.64 -11.61 7.04
N ALA A 16 -12.66 -11.24 7.88
CA ALA A 16 -12.33 -9.85 8.15
C ALA A 16 -11.79 -9.14 6.90
N ILE A 17 -10.87 -9.77 6.15
CA ILE A 17 -10.36 -9.25 4.87
C ILE A 17 -11.51 -9.02 3.88
N LYS A 18 -12.45 -9.97 3.80
CA LYS A 18 -13.63 -9.82 2.94
C LYS A 18 -14.52 -8.65 3.38
N GLN A 19 -14.67 -8.40 4.68
CA GLN A 19 -15.41 -7.24 5.18
C GLN A 19 -14.73 -5.93 4.76
N VAL A 20 -13.40 -5.85 4.82
CA VAL A 20 -12.64 -4.66 4.34
C VAL A 20 -12.89 -4.41 2.85
N ALA A 21 -12.80 -5.45 2.02
CA ALA A 21 -13.09 -5.33 0.59
C ALA A 21 -14.54 -4.86 0.32
N GLN A 22 -15.50 -5.32 1.12
CA GLN A 22 -16.88 -4.86 1.03
C GLN A 22 -17.06 -3.42 1.52
N ALA A 23 -16.36 -3.02 2.58
CA ALA A 23 -16.44 -1.69 3.18
C ALA A 23 -16.02 -0.61 2.17
N ARG A 24 -14.91 -0.84 1.47
CA ARG A 24 -14.36 0.05 0.43
C ARG A 24 -15.34 0.36 -0.71
N ASN A 25 -16.35 -0.50 -0.92
CA ASN A 25 -17.35 -0.38 -1.99
C ASN A 25 -18.77 -0.13 -1.45
N SER A 26 -18.91 0.25 -0.18
CA SER A 26 -20.20 0.46 0.48
C SER A 26 -20.42 1.94 0.82
N GLU A 27 -21.68 2.33 0.97
CA GLU A 27 -22.04 3.64 1.52
C GLU A 27 -21.54 3.81 2.97
N ALA A 28 -21.28 5.05 3.39
CA ALA A 28 -20.57 5.37 4.63
C ALA A 28 -21.07 4.61 5.88
N GLY A 29 -22.39 4.57 6.12
CA GLY A 29 -22.94 3.88 7.29
C GLY A 29 -22.72 2.37 7.29
N LYS A 30 -22.81 1.73 6.11
CA LYS A 30 -22.52 0.30 5.95
C LYS A 30 -21.01 0.03 5.99
N ALA A 31 -20.20 0.90 5.39
CA ALA A 31 -18.75 0.80 5.42
C ALA A 31 -18.22 0.84 6.87
N GLU A 32 -18.71 1.76 7.70
CA GLU A 32 -18.32 1.86 9.11
C GLU A 32 -18.62 0.58 9.91
N GLN A 33 -19.79 -0.04 9.69
CA GLN A 33 -20.14 -1.31 10.33
C GLN A 33 -19.22 -2.45 9.88
N LEU A 34 -18.88 -2.49 8.59
CA LEU A 34 -17.99 -3.50 8.03
C LEU A 34 -16.55 -3.36 8.56
N TYR A 35 -16.02 -2.13 8.65
CA TYR A 35 -14.72 -1.87 9.25
C TYR A 35 -14.68 -2.28 10.71
N LYS A 36 -15.68 -1.91 11.52
CA LYS A 36 -15.78 -2.34 12.92
C LYS A 36 -15.80 -3.87 13.07
N GLY A 37 -16.53 -4.57 12.20
CA GLY A 37 -16.54 -6.03 12.15
C GLY A 37 -15.17 -6.61 11.81
N ALA A 38 -14.49 -6.05 10.81
CA ALA A 38 -13.16 -6.47 10.39
C ALA A 38 -12.13 -6.30 11.54
N TYR A 39 -12.17 -5.16 12.24
CA TYR A 39 -11.28 -4.89 13.38
C TYR A 39 -11.44 -5.90 14.51
N GLN A 40 -12.67 -6.29 14.84
CA GLN A 40 -12.92 -7.37 15.81
C GLN A 40 -12.34 -8.70 15.33
N GLY A 41 -12.46 -9.00 14.03
CA GLY A 41 -11.85 -10.16 13.40
C GLY A 41 -10.33 -10.17 13.55
N PHE A 42 -9.65 -9.10 13.13
CA PHE A 42 -8.19 -8.95 13.24
C PHE A 42 -7.71 -9.01 14.69
N ALA A 43 -8.37 -8.29 15.61
CA ALA A 43 -8.05 -8.33 17.04
C ALA A 43 -8.12 -9.76 17.61
N SER A 44 -9.11 -10.54 17.17
CA SER A 44 -9.21 -11.94 17.59
C SER A 44 -8.04 -12.78 17.06
N VAL A 45 -7.49 -12.47 15.87
CA VAL A 45 -6.41 -13.23 15.23
C VAL A 45 -5.04 -12.85 15.76
N ILE A 46 -4.81 -11.60 16.18
CA ILE A 46 -3.51 -11.13 16.68
C ILE A 46 -2.96 -11.94 17.87
N SER A 47 -3.83 -12.55 18.68
CA SER A 47 -3.43 -13.48 19.73
C SER A 47 -2.74 -14.78 19.24
N ASP A 48 -2.77 -15.04 17.92
CA ASP A 48 -2.11 -16.17 17.26
C ASP A 48 -0.78 -15.74 16.61
N ASN A 49 0.34 -16.14 17.23
CA ASN A 49 1.69 -15.82 16.75
C ASN A 49 1.94 -16.15 15.27
N LEU A 50 1.26 -17.15 14.69
CA LEU A 50 1.51 -17.56 13.30
C LEU A 50 0.85 -16.65 12.26
N MET A 51 -0.26 -15.99 12.61
CA MET A 51 -1.03 -15.13 11.70
C MET A 51 -0.99 -13.67 12.13
N MET A 52 -0.19 -13.35 13.15
CA MET A 52 -0.14 -12.01 13.74
C MET A 52 0.30 -10.96 12.72
N SER A 53 1.35 -11.22 11.93
CA SER A 53 1.81 -10.28 10.90
C SER A 53 0.77 -10.03 9.82
N ASP A 54 0.13 -11.08 9.28
CA ASP A 54 -0.92 -10.95 8.26
C ASP A 54 -2.13 -10.17 8.82
N ALA A 55 -2.55 -10.46 10.06
CA ALA A 55 -3.64 -9.76 10.71
C ALA A 55 -3.31 -8.28 10.99
N LEU A 56 -2.08 -7.98 11.42
CA LEU A 56 -1.60 -6.60 11.61
C LEU A 56 -1.57 -5.85 10.28
N TYR A 57 -1.04 -6.48 9.22
CA TYR A 57 -0.99 -5.90 7.88
C TYR A 57 -2.39 -5.53 7.38
N HIS A 58 -3.32 -6.48 7.35
CA HIS A 58 -4.67 -6.23 6.83
C HIS A 58 -5.48 -5.28 7.72
N TRP A 59 -5.20 -5.21 9.02
CA TRP A 59 -5.79 -4.17 9.87
C TRP A 59 -5.25 -2.79 9.51
N GLY A 60 -3.93 -2.63 9.36
CA GLY A 60 -3.33 -1.37 8.87
C GLY A 60 -3.92 -0.94 7.53
N PHE A 61 -4.05 -1.88 6.59
CA PHE A 61 -4.66 -1.65 5.28
C PHE A 61 -6.12 -1.18 5.37
N ALA A 62 -6.90 -1.79 6.27
CA ALA A 62 -8.27 -1.39 6.51
C ALA A 62 -8.38 0.04 7.06
N LEU A 63 -7.53 0.38 8.03
CA LEU A 63 -7.47 1.73 8.62
C LEU A 63 -7.05 2.77 7.58
N LEU A 64 -6.01 2.48 6.78
CA LEU A 64 -5.56 3.34 5.68
C LEU A 64 -6.72 3.68 4.73
N HIS A 65 -7.52 2.69 4.35
CA HIS A 65 -8.68 2.91 3.47
C HIS A 65 -9.89 3.53 4.17
N GLU A 66 -10.10 3.30 5.46
CA GLU A 66 -11.15 3.99 6.22
C GLU A 66 -10.85 5.49 6.29
N ALA A 67 -9.61 5.88 6.61
CA ALA A 67 -9.19 7.26 6.80
C ALA A 67 -9.46 8.14 5.56
N ASN A 68 -9.28 7.61 4.34
CA ASN A 68 -9.55 8.32 3.08
C ASN A 68 -10.99 8.87 2.96
N GLY A 69 -11.96 8.28 3.67
CA GLY A 69 -13.36 8.71 3.67
C GLY A 69 -13.76 9.59 4.86
N LYS A 70 -12.82 9.97 5.73
CA LYS A 70 -13.10 10.65 7.00
C LYS A 70 -12.71 12.13 6.96
N PRO A 71 -13.32 12.97 7.82
CA PRO A 71 -12.84 14.33 8.06
C PRO A 71 -11.38 14.31 8.53
N GLU A 72 -10.57 15.30 8.14
CA GLU A 72 -9.12 15.34 8.40
C GLU A 72 -8.75 15.07 9.87
N VAL A 73 -9.48 15.67 10.82
CA VAL A 73 -9.21 15.49 12.26
C VAL A 73 -9.37 14.02 12.69
N GLU A 74 -10.37 13.31 12.16
CA GLU A 74 -10.58 11.89 12.43
C GLU A 74 -9.59 11.02 11.63
N ALA A 75 -9.29 11.41 10.39
CA ALA A 75 -8.36 10.70 9.52
C ALA A 75 -6.93 10.66 10.09
N ILE A 76 -6.48 11.72 10.76
CA ILE A 76 -5.15 11.77 11.42
C ILE A 76 -5.00 10.62 12.42
N GLU A 77 -5.95 10.46 13.34
CA GLU A 77 -5.89 9.40 14.38
C GLU A 77 -5.92 8.01 13.73
N ILE A 78 -6.70 7.83 12.67
CA ILE A 78 -6.81 6.55 11.96
C ILE A 78 -5.51 6.23 11.20
N TYR A 79 -4.88 7.23 10.55
CA TYR A 79 -3.58 7.03 9.88
C TYR A 79 -2.48 6.68 10.88
N GLU A 80 -2.44 7.33 12.05
CA GLU A 80 -1.48 6.99 13.12
C GLU A 80 -1.66 5.54 13.61
N ASP A 81 -2.91 5.07 13.71
CA ASP A 81 -3.16 3.66 14.05
C ASP A 81 -2.75 2.72 12.90
N ALA A 82 -3.02 3.08 11.64
CA ALA A 82 -2.59 2.32 10.46
C ALA A 82 -1.06 2.15 10.43
N ILE A 83 -0.33 3.26 10.61
CA ILE A 83 1.13 3.31 10.70
C ILE A 83 1.63 2.41 11.83
N SER A 84 0.97 2.44 12.99
CA SER A 84 1.32 1.59 14.13
C SER A 84 1.16 0.10 13.80
N LYS A 85 0.09 -0.28 13.08
CA LYS A 85 -0.13 -1.67 12.63
C LYS A 85 0.92 -2.12 11.62
N PHE A 86 1.24 -1.29 10.62
CA PHE A 86 2.29 -1.61 9.64
C PHE A 86 3.67 -1.71 10.28
N SER A 87 4.01 -0.77 11.17
CA SER A 87 5.27 -0.78 11.91
C SER A 87 5.42 -2.05 12.75
N PHE A 88 4.35 -2.48 13.44
CA PHE A 88 4.40 -3.71 14.22
C PHE A 88 4.44 -4.96 13.33
N CYS A 89 3.76 -4.95 12.18
CA CYS A 89 3.89 -6.00 11.18
C CYS A 89 5.36 -6.17 10.75
N LEU A 90 6.05 -5.07 10.42
CA LEU A 90 7.46 -5.07 10.02
C LEU A 90 8.41 -5.46 11.15
N LEU A 91 8.08 -5.15 12.41
CA LEU A 91 8.87 -5.62 13.55
C LEU A 91 8.85 -7.15 13.66
N MET A 92 7.72 -7.78 13.34
CA MET A 92 7.53 -9.23 13.42
C MET A 92 7.94 -9.98 12.14
N ALA A 93 7.74 -9.34 11.00
CA ALA A 93 8.08 -9.84 9.67
C ALA A 93 8.79 -8.73 8.89
N PRO A 94 10.12 -8.54 9.07
CA PRO A 94 10.86 -7.43 8.46
C PRO A 94 10.85 -7.38 6.93
N ASN A 95 10.52 -8.50 6.28
CA ASN A 95 10.44 -8.62 4.83
C ASN A 95 8.99 -8.60 4.30
N TYR A 96 8.03 -8.09 5.08
CA TYR A 96 6.64 -7.96 4.65
C TYR A 96 6.48 -6.77 3.70
N LEU A 97 6.53 -7.04 2.40
CA LEU A 97 6.54 -6.00 1.36
C LEU A 97 5.34 -5.05 1.43
N GLY A 98 4.11 -5.58 1.54
CA GLY A 98 2.89 -4.76 1.59
C GLY A 98 2.90 -3.78 2.77
N ALA A 99 3.34 -4.20 3.95
CA ALA A 99 3.44 -3.33 5.12
C ALA A 99 4.49 -2.21 4.94
N ALA A 100 5.58 -2.49 4.21
CA ALA A 100 6.58 -1.48 3.90
C ALA A 100 6.03 -0.44 2.90
N ILE A 101 5.33 -0.86 1.86
CA ILE A 101 4.75 0.10 0.89
C ILE A 101 3.58 0.85 1.51
N ASP A 102 2.59 0.15 2.07
CA ASP A 102 1.36 0.77 2.58
C ASP A 102 1.63 1.64 3.83
N GLY A 103 2.64 1.29 4.63
CA GLY A 103 3.10 2.15 5.72
C GLY A 103 3.71 3.46 5.21
N GLY A 104 4.48 3.42 4.12
CA GLY A 104 4.98 4.63 3.46
C GLY A 104 3.85 5.49 2.90
N VAL A 105 2.85 4.86 2.26
CA VAL A 105 1.63 5.54 1.79
C VAL A 105 0.89 6.19 2.95
N ALA A 106 0.70 5.49 4.08
CA ALA A 106 0.04 6.05 5.25
C ALA A 106 0.76 7.29 5.80
N PHE A 107 2.09 7.30 5.81
CA PHE A 107 2.87 8.50 6.17
C PHE A 107 2.70 9.65 5.16
N MET A 108 2.64 9.35 3.86
CA MET A 108 2.37 10.37 2.84
C MET A 108 0.99 10.99 3.04
N GLU A 109 -0.05 10.18 3.19
CA GLU A 109 -1.42 10.65 3.40
C GLU A 109 -1.57 11.45 4.70
N LEU A 110 -0.97 10.98 5.80
CA LEU A 110 -0.91 11.75 7.05
C LEU A 110 -0.18 13.09 6.83
N GLY A 111 0.90 13.11 6.06
CA GLY A 111 1.62 14.32 5.68
C GLY A 111 0.75 15.34 4.94
N ARG A 112 -0.09 14.90 4.00
CA ARG A 112 -0.96 15.79 3.20
C ARG A 112 -1.90 16.62 4.07
N ILE A 113 -2.50 15.98 5.08
CA ILE A 113 -3.50 16.59 5.96
C ILE A 113 -2.91 17.15 7.27
N SER A 114 -1.60 17.00 7.46
CA SER A 114 -0.91 17.53 8.64
C SER A 114 -0.48 19.00 8.46
N PRO A 115 -0.25 19.73 9.58
CA PRO A 115 0.33 21.07 9.53
C PRO A 115 1.67 21.09 8.77
N GLU A 116 1.95 22.20 8.10
CA GLU A 116 3.13 22.35 7.22
C GLU A 116 4.46 21.98 7.91
N GLY A 117 4.60 22.33 9.19
CA GLY A 117 5.81 22.02 9.97
C GLY A 117 6.07 20.54 10.20
N SER A 118 5.05 19.68 10.06
CA SER A 118 5.17 18.22 10.26
C SER A 118 5.48 17.46 8.97
N LYS A 119 5.17 18.05 7.81
CA LYS A 119 5.21 17.35 6.51
C LYS A 119 6.59 16.79 6.16
N ALA A 120 7.64 17.59 6.35
CA ALA A 120 9.00 17.17 6.03
C ALA A 120 9.41 15.91 6.81
N GLY A 121 9.06 15.84 8.10
CA GLY A 121 9.34 14.67 8.94
C GLY A 121 8.53 13.45 8.51
N LEU A 122 7.23 13.63 8.23
CA LEU A 122 6.35 12.55 7.78
C LEU A 122 6.79 11.98 6.43
N TYR A 123 7.20 12.82 5.47
CA TYR A 123 7.75 12.37 4.20
C TYR A 123 9.13 11.71 4.36
N GLY A 124 9.91 12.07 5.38
CA GLY A 124 11.13 11.33 5.75
C GLY A 124 10.83 9.90 6.20
N LEU A 125 9.82 9.73 7.05
CA LEU A 125 9.38 8.41 7.50
C LEU A 125 8.76 7.58 6.36
N ALA A 126 8.04 8.23 5.44
CA ALA A 126 7.54 7.57 4.24
C ALA A 126 8.68 7.04 3.36
N GLU A 127 9.74 7.83 3.17
CA GLU A 127 10.94 7.43 2.43
C GLU A 127 11.61 6.20 3.06
N ASP A 128 11.82 6.17 4.38
CA ASP A 128 12.39 5.02 5.10
C ASP A 128 11.60 3.72 4.83
N PHE A 129 10.27 3.82 4.76
CA PHE A 129 9.38 2.70 4.46
C PHE A 129 9.51 2.24 3.00
N PHE A 130 9.55 3.17 2.05
CA PHE A 130 9.72 2.85 0.63
C PHE A 130 11.12 2.32 0.30
N GLU A 131 12.17 2.83 0.94
CA GLU A 131 13.52 2.26 0.85
C GLU A 131 13.54 0.83 1.40
N LYS A 132 12.87 0.56 2.51
CA LYS A 132 12.70 -0.80 3.02
C LYS A 132 11.97 -1.69 2.02
N ALA A 133 10.91 -1.21 1.38
CA ALA A 133 10.21 -1.95 0.33
C ALA A 133 11.16 -2.29 -0.83
N ASN A 134 11.93 -1.32 -1.33
CA ASN A 134 12.92 -1.51 -2.39
C ASN A 134 14.05 -2.47 -1.99
N ASN A 135 14.42 -2.52 -0.71
CA ASN A 135 15.39 -3.51 -0.19
C ASN A 135 14.81 -4.93 -0.14
N ILE A 136 13.50 -5.10 0.07
CA ILE A 136 12.80 -6.39 0.02
C ILE A 136 12.61 -6.84 -1.43
N GLN A 137 12.17 -5.92 -2.30
CA GLN A 137 11.96 -6.13 -3.73
C GLN A 137 12.36 -4.88 -4.49
N LYS A 138 13.47 -4.97 -5.24
CA LYS A 138 14.02 -3.84 -5.99
C LYS A 138 12.97 -3.18 -6.87
N GLY A 139 12.83 -1.85 -6.70
CA GLY A 139 11.95 -1.00 -7.49
C GLY A 139 10.47 -1.05 -7.10
N SER A 140 10.05 -1.84 -6.10
CA SER A 140 8.64 -1.99 -5.72
C SER A 140 7.96 -0.69 -5.27
N ALA A 141 8.72 0.28 -4.77
CA ALA A 141 8.24 1.58 -4.33
C ALA A 141 8.98 2.75 -5.01
N ALA A 142 9.61 2.49 -6.17
CA ALA A 142 10.40 3.51 -6.85
C ALA A 142 9.57 4.72 -7.30
N TYR A 143 8.32 4.50 -7.73
CA TYR A 143 7.43 5.62 -8.07
C TYR A 143 7.06 6.45 -6.83
N ASN A 144 6.75 5.80 -5.70
CA ASN A 144 6.46 6.52 -4.46
C ASN A 144 7.67 7.35 -3.96
N LEU A 145 8.89 6.84 -4.12
CA LEU A 145 10.10 7.63 -3.85
C LEU A 145 10.21 8.84 -4.80
N ALA A 146 9.89 8.66 -6.08
CA ALA A 146 9.85 9.77 -7.02
C ALA A 146 8.85 10.87 -6.59
N CYS A 147 7.67 10.50 -6.09
CA CYS A 147 6.70 11.44 -5.52
C CYS A 147 7.31 12.24 -4.35
N ILE A 148 8.00 11.58 -3.41
CA ILE A 148 8.67 12.25 -2.28
C ILE A 148 9.75 13.24 -2.78
N TYR A 149 10.58 12.82 -3.75
CA TYR A 149 11.62 13.67 -4.31
C TYR A 149 11.04 14.88 -5.06
N ALA A 150 9.97 14.68 -5.83
CA ALA A 150 9.24 15.77 -6.48
C ALA A 150 8.67 16.76 -5.44
N LEU A 151 8.03 16.26 -4.38
CA LEU A 151 7.52 17.09 -3.28
C LEU A 151 8.61 17.93 -2.60
N ARG A 152 9.86 17.45 -2.58
CA ARG A 152 11.02 18.15 -2.02
C ARG A 152 11.80 19.01 -3.02
N ASN A 153 11.41 19.04 -4.29
CA ASN A 153 12.14 19.68 -5.40
C ASN A 153 13.54 19.06 -5.66
N ASP A 154 13.72 17.77 -5.36
CA ASP A 154 14.93 17.05 -5.73
C ASP A 154 14.75 16.41 -7.11
N GLU A 155 14.90 17.23 -8.16
CA GLU A 155 14.70 16.78 -9.54
C GLU A 155 15.61 15.61 -9.96
N PRO A 156 16.93 15.62 -9.67
CA PRO A 156 17.80 14.49 -10.03
C PRO A 156 17.36 13.17 -9.38
N ALA A 157 17.02 13.18 -8.09
CA ALA A 157 16.55 11.98 -7.40
C ALA A 157 15.18 11.52 -7.93
N CYS A 158 14.27 12.45 -8.20
CA CYS A 158 12.97 12.16 -8.80
C CYS A 158 13.11 11.50 -10.17
N GLN A 159 13.93 12.07 -11.06
CA GLN A 159 14.19 11.51 -12.38
C GLN A 159 14.79 10.10 -12.31
N GLN A 160 15.77 9.88 -11.42
CA GLN A 160 16.36 8.57 -11.22
C GLN A 160 15.33 7.54 -10.70
N ALA A 161 14.49 7.94 -9.75
CA ALA A 161 13.45 7.09 -9.19
C ALA A 161 12.35 6.74 -10.22
N LEU A 162 11.97 7.68 -11.10
CA LEU A 162 11.05 7.41 -12.22
C LEU A 162 11.64 6.41 -13.22
N GLN A 163 12.93 6.52 -13.53
CA GLN A 163 13.59 5.54 -14.40
C GLN A 163 13.64 4.16 -13.75
N GLN A 164 13.89 4.06 -12.44
CA GLN A 164 13.81 2.79 -11.72
C GLN A 164 12.38 2.23 -11.72
N ALA A 165 11.38 3.08 -11.51
CA ALA A 165 9.98 2.66 -11.56
C ALA A 165 9.61 2.05 -12.91
N ARG A 166 10.10 2.65 -14.01
CA ARG A 166 9.97 2.09 -15.36
C ARG A 166 10.78 0.81 -15.55
N GLU A 167 12.02 0.75 -15.08
CA GLU A 167 12.89 -0.43 -15.24
C GLU A 167 12.31 -1.67 -14.55
N PHE A 168 11.73 -1.50 -13.35
CA PHE A 168 11.18 -2.59 -12.55
C PHE A 168 9.65 -2.75 -12.71
N GLY A 169 9.02 -1.86 -13.50
CA GLY A 169 7.59 -1.73 -13.73
C GLY A 169 6.75 -1.66 -12.47
N SER A 170 7.11 -0.69 -11.63
CA SER A 170 6.25 -0.09 -10.62
C SER A 170 5.65 1.23 -11.12
N LEU A 171 5.77 1.54 -12.42
CA LEU A 171 5.28 2.77 -12.99
C LEU A 171 3.75 2.71 -13.12
N PRO A 172 3.00 3.73 -12.66
CA PRO A 172 1.57 3.83 -12.92
C PRO A 172 1.29 4.01 -14.42
N ASN A 173 0.01 3.93 -14.81
CA ASN A 173 -0.37 4.37 -16.15
C ASN A 173 -0.12 5.89 -16.32
N LEU A 174 0.00 6.35 -17.57
CA LEU A 174 0.36 7.74 -17.88
C LEU A 174 -0.65 8.75 -17.33
N ASP A 175 -1.94 8.46 -17.38
CA ASP A 175 -2.99 9.35 -16.88
C ASP A 175 -2.83 9.58 -15.37
N ASN A 176 -2.49 8.53 -14.62
CA ASN A 176 -2.23 8.60 -13.20
C ASN A 176 -0.96 9.41 -12.90
N ILE A 177 0.12 9.23 -13.66
CA ILE A 177 1.37 10.02 -13.47
C ILE A 177 1.11 11.51 -13.76
N GLN A 178 0.41 11.81 -14.86
CA GLN A 178 0.10 13.19 -15.26
C GLN A 178 -0.89 13.86 -14.31
N GLY A 179 -1.81 13.09 -13.73
CA GLY A 179 -2.79 13.54 -12.74
C GLY A 179 -2.24 13.64 -11.32
N ASP A 180 -1.09 13.03 -11.03
CA ASP A 180 -0.54 12.96 -9.67
C ASP A 180 -0.12 14.35 -9.15
N PRO A 181 -0.73 14.86 -8.07
CA PRO A 181 -0.38 16.17 -7.51
C PRO A 181 1.05 16.20 -6.93
N ASP A 182 1.62 15.06 -6.55
CA ASP A 182 3.00 15.03 -6.02
C ASP A 182 4.03 15.37 -7.10
N MET A 183 3.68 15.12 -8.35
CA MET A 183 4.52 15.40 -9.51
C MET A 183 4.39 16.86 -10.00
N ASP A 184 3.48 17.67 -9.45
CA ASP A 184 3.17 19.01 -9.97
C ASP A 184 4.40 19.91 -10.11
N LYS A 185 5.36 19.79 -9.19
CA LYS A 185 6.58 20.60 -9.20
C LYS A 185 7.54 20.24 -10.34
N VAL A 186 7.47 19.02 -10.87
CA VAL A 186 8.36 18.53 -11.94
C VAL A 186 7.70 18.46 -13.31
N LYS A 187 6.35 18.53 -13.40
CA LYS A 187 5.60 18.39 -14.66
C LYS A 187 6.03 19.34 -15.78
N GLN A 188 6.56 20.51 -15.45
CA GLN A 188 7.00 21.51 -16.44
C GLN A 188 8.46 21.36 -16.86
N ALA A 189 9.26 20.57 -16.13
CA ALA A 189 10.65 20.34 -16.45
C ALA A 189 10.78 19.57 -17.77
N GLU A 190 11.77 19.95 -18.59
CA GLU A 190 11.94 19.35 -19.91
C GLU A 190 12.21 17.84 -19.82
N TRP A 191 13.06 17.43 -18.87
CA TRP A 191 13.36 16.02 -18.62
C TRP A 191 12.11 15.19 -18.28
N PHE A 192 11.12 15.78 -17.60
CA PHE A 192 9.89 15.07 -17.23
C PHE A 192 9.00 14.90 -18.46
N LYS A 193 8.89 15.93 -19.31
CA LYS A 193 8.16 15.85 -20.59
C LYS A 193 8.79 14.82 -21.52
N GLU A 194 10.12 14.79 -21.61
CA GLU A 194 10.88 13.77 -22.33
C GLU A 194 10.61 12.36 -21.78
N PHE A 195 10.67 12.19 -20.45
CA PHE A 195 10.36 10.90 -19.81
C PHE A 195 8.94 10.41 -20.15
N ILE A 196 7.92 11.28 -20.07
CA ILE A 196 6.54 10.94 -20.42
C ILE A 196 6.42 10.56 -21.90
N ALA A 197 7.05 11.31 -22.80
CA ALA A 197 7.05 11.01 -24.24
C ALA A 197 7.69 9.64 -24.52
N ASP A 198 8.79 9.32 -23.83
CA ASP A 198 9.47 8.03 -23.95
C ASP A 198 8.63 6.85 -23.44
N VAL A 199 7.89 7.04 -22.34
CA VAL A 199 6.96 6.02 -21.81
C VAL A 199 5.79 5.82 -22.78
N GLN A 200 5.29 6.88 -23.40
CA GLN A 200 4.22 6.81 -24.40
C GLN A 200 4.69 6.10 -25.69
N ALA A 201 5.91 6.36 -26.15
CA ALA A 201 6.47 5.76 -27.36
C ALA A 201 6.81 4.27 -27.18
N GLN A 202 7.13 3.85 -25.96
CA GLN A 202 7.49 2.47 -25.61
C GLN A 202 6.68 2.04 -24.38
N PRO A 203 5.36 1.79 -24.55
CA PRO A 203 4.55 1.33 -23.45
C PRO A 203 5.10 0.00 -22.94
N GLU A 204 5.12 -0.18 -21.62
CA GLU A 204 5.46 -1.49 -21.06
C GLU A 204 4.57 -2.56 -21.70
N PRO A 205 5.11 -3.75 -22.02
CA PRO A 205 4.28 -4.86 -22.46
C PRO A 205 3.20 -5.05 -21.40
N VAL A 206 1.94 -5.14 -21.84
CA VAL A 206 0.79 -5.35 -20.95
C VAL A 206 1.11 -6.56 -20.09
N ARG A 207 1.42 -6.32 -18.81
CA ARG A 207 1.46 -7.39 -17.81
C ARG A 207 0.02 -7.84 -17.71
N GLU A 208 -0.29 -9.05 -18.18
CA GLU A 208 -1.61 -9.63 -17.97
C GLU A 208 -1.92 -9.52 -16.46
N LYS A 209 -2.91 -8.69 -16.10
CA LYS A 209 -3.52 -8.78 -14.78
C LYS A 209 -3.92 -10.24 -14.64
N LEU A 210 -3.47 -10.90 -13.57
CA LEU A 210 -3.91 -12.26 -13.27
C LEU A 210 -5.36 -12.14 -12.79
N ASN A 211 -6.27 -11.93 -13.76
CA ASN A 211 -7.69 -11.83 -13.53
C ASN A 211 -8.14 -13.12 -12.84
N ASN A 212 -8.60 -12.99 -11.58
CA ASN A 212 -9.41 -13.94 -10.82
C ASN A 212 -9.52 -15.33 -11.47
N ALA A 213 -8.43 -16.11 -11.43
CA ALA A 213 -8.53 -17.50 -11.79
C ALA A 213 -9.37 -18.17 -10.69
N GLU A 214 -10.58 -18.62 -11.04
CA GLU A 214 -11.37 -19.51 -10.19
C GLU A 214 -10.45 -20.63 -9.70
N VAL A 215 -10.28 -20.71 -8.38
CA VAL A 215 -9.49 -21.75 -7.74
C VAL A 215 -10.25 -23.06 -7.88
N VAL A 216 -9.96 -23.81 -8.94
CA VAL A 216 -10.19 -25.25 -8.96
C VAL A 216 -9.14 -25.86 -8.04
N VAL A 217 -9.55 -26.15 -6.81
CA VAL A 217 -8.72 -26.80 -5.80
C VAL A 217 -8.42 -28.23 -6.26
N ASP A 218 -7.22 -28.46 -6.81
CA ASP A 218 -6.62 -29.79 -6.78
C ASP A 218 -5.81 -29.96 -5.48
N LYS A 219 -6.13 -30.99 -4.71
CA LYS A 219 -5.77 -31.17 -3.30
C LYS A 219 -4.37 -31.73 -3.05
N SER A 220 -3.44 -31.70 -4.01
CA SER A 220 -2.21 -32.52 -3.90
C SER A 220 -0.85 -31.82 -3.92
N SER A 221 -0.73 -30.50 -4.01
CA SER A 221 0.60 -29.88 -3.88
C SER A 221 0.56 -28.44 -3.39
N PHE A 222 0.84 -28.27 -2.11
CA PHE A 222 1.03 -26.96 -1.49
C PHE A 222 2.37 -26.37 -1.95
N LYS A 223 2.35 -25.61 -3.05
CA LYS A 223 3.35 -24.59 -3.37
C LYS A 223 2.62 -23.25 -3.38
N LEU A 224 2.86 -22.42 -2.36
CA LEU A 224 2.44 -21.03 -2.33
C LEU A 224 3.09 -20.31 -3.52
N LYS A 225 2.29 -19.97 -4.53
CA LYS A 225 2.61 -18.90 -5.47
C LYS A 225 2.00 -17.62 -4.90
N LYS A 226 2.83 -16.58 -4.74
CA LYS A 226 2.40 -15.21 -4.42
C LYS A 226 1.36 -14.76 -5.45
N THR A 227 0.20 -14.34 -4.99
CA THR A 227 -0.82 -13.64 -5.79
C THR A 227 -1.47 -12.59 -4.88
N GLU A 228 -0.88 -11.40 -4.85
CA GLU A 228 -1.60 -10.18 -4.52
C GLU A 228 -1.19 -9.16 -5.58
N ASP A 229 -2.11 -8.89 -6.52
CA ASP A 229 -2.01 -7.75 -7.42
C ASP A 229 -2.29 -6.51 -6.56
N PHE A 230 -1.24 -5.81 -6.16
CA PHE A 230 -1.37 -4.44 -5.68
C PHE A 230 -1.40 -3.51 -6.88
N ASP A 231 -2.59 -3.27 -7.41
CA ASP A 231 -2.80 -2.11 -8.26
C ASP A 231 -2.93 -0.89 -7.35
N TYR A 232 -1.77 -0.31 -6.99
CA TYR A 232 -1.65 0.88 -6.13
C TYR A 232 -2.35 2.12 -6.71
N TYR A 233 -2.80 2.06 -7.97
CA TYR A 233 -3.32 3.21 -8.72
C TYR A 233 -4.68 2.92 -9.39
N SER A 234 -5.46 1.99 -8.83
CA SER A 234 -6.87 1.72 -9.18
C SER A 234 -7.85 2.25 -8.14
#